data_AF-A0A0V0R5S2-F1
#
_entry.id   AF-A0A0V0R5S2-F1
#
_cell.length_a   1.000
_cell.length_b   1.000
_cell.length_c   1.000
_cell.angle_alpha   90.00
_cell.angle_beta   90.00
_cell.angle_gamma   90.00
#
_symmetry.space_group_name_H-M   'P 1'
#
loop_
_entity.id
_entity.type
_entity.pdbx_description
1 polymer ?
#
loop_
_entity_poly.entity_id
_entity_poly.type
_entity_poly.pdbx_seq_one_letter_code
_entity_poly.pdbx_strand_id
1 'polypeptide(L)'
;MKETQFQIQPLYIVPVNPHILTILQQILTGGKQQNTVIRAICESSRLQQSNLWQIPVPEDFFNETFGQLFEYLALKRNLIPLGLYRLPNAMDNTKAYTFTNPPKDTRLTHRDKVFVLAHEIPNDLLTDNFKTDDEDVIKIPKPIQKIIDKPGIKSIFDDKKIDSSHRKTYQNQIKPKTELQQQLETGKSKANLDLENLNSASATYLILEQVNKQIGKIQDEMDQLKENIDKQNDEILQKVKTALRQELATLTQYEN
;
A
#
# COMPACT_ATOMS: atom_id res chain seq x y z
N MET A 1 56.47 10.43 18.41
CA MET A 1 55.13 10.25 17.83
C MET A 1 54.13 10.40 18.96
N LYS A 2 53.27 11.42 18.93
CA LYS A 2 52.25 11.66 19.97
C LYS A 2 50.97 10.94 19.53
N GLU A 3 50.54 9.96 20.31
CA GLU A 3 49.23 9.32 20.15
C GLU A 3 48.15 10.35 20.49
N THR A 4 47.41 10.79 19.48
CA THR A 4 46.22 11.59 19.67
C THR A 4 45.09 10.66 20.09
N GLN A 5 44.80 10.59 21.39
CA GLN A 5 43.61 9.90 21.90
C GLN A 5 42.36 10.65 21.41
N PHE A 6 41.58 9.99 20.56
CA PHE A 6 40.24 10.45 20.22
C PHE A 6 39.31 10.17 21.41
N GLN A 7 39.00 11.23 22.17
CA GLN A 7 37.90 11.19 23.13
C GLN A 7 36.58 11.09 22.37
N ILE A 8 35.97 9.90 22.38
CA ILE A 8 34.60 9.69 21.92
C ILE A 8 33.68 10.37 22.94
N GLN A 9 33.10 11.51 22.57
CA GLN A 9 32.08 12.19 23.37
C GLN A 9 30.85 11.26 23.50
N PRO A 10 30.29 11.06 24.71
CA PRO A 10 29.09 10.23 24.88
C PRO A 10 27.88 10.85 24.17
N LEU A 11 26.98 10.01 23.66
CA LEU A 11 25.81 10.41 22.87
C LEU A 11 24.74 11.08 23.78
N TYR A 12 24.77 12.41 23.86
CA TYR A 12 23.96 13.23 24.78
C TYR A 12 22.46 13.41 24.45
N ILE A 13 21.88 12.67 23.50
CA ILE A 13 20.48 12.90 23.06
C ILE A 13 19.45 12.32 24.04
N VAL A 14 19.75 11.16 24.64
CA VAL A 14 18.81 10.42 25.49
C VAL A 14 18.47 11.09 26.83
N PRO A 15 19.39 11.73 27.58
CA PRO A 15 19.08 12.19 28.93
C PRO A 15 18.14 13.41 29.00
N VAL A 16 17.92 14.13 27.89
CA VAL A 16 17.13 15.38 27.90
C VAL A 16 15.63 15.13 27.76
N ASN A 17 15.22 14.14 26.97
CA ASN A 17 13.82 13.74 26.85
C ASN A 17 13.71 12.23 26.61
N PRO A 18 13.22 11.47 27.61
CA PRO A 18 13.17 10.00 27.53
C PRO A 18 12.22 9.50 26.43
N HIS A 19 11.30 10.34 25.95
CA HIS A 19 10.32 9.95 24.93
C HIS A 19 10.85 10.07 23.50
N ILE A 20 11.98 10.77 23.26
CA ILE A 20 12.53 10.94 21.91
C ILE A 20 12.83 9.59 21.26
N LEU A 21 13.42 8.66 22.02
CA LEU A 21 13.74 7.33 21.50
C LEU A 21 12.48 6.57 21.09
N THR A 22 11.43 6.63 21.92
CA THR A 22 10.15 5.98 21.63
C THR A 22 9.50 6.59 20.38
N ILE A 23 9.50 7.92 20.25
CA ILE A 23 8.95 8.62 19.08
C ILE A 23 9.72 8.23 17.82
N LEU A 24 11.05 8.26 17.85
CA LEU A 24 11.89 7.87 16.70
C LEU A 24 11.66 6.41 16.32
N GLN A 25 11.61 5.51 17.30
CA GLN A 25 11.32 4.10 17.05
C GLN A 25 9.93 3.93 16.43
N GLN A 26 8.92 4.65 16.88
CA GLN A 26 7.57 4.61 16.30
C GLN A 26 7.55 5.10 14.85
N ILE A 27 8.23 6.22 14.55
CA ILE A 27 8.34 6.78 13.21
C ILE A 27 9.08 5.81 12.27
N LEU A 28 10.18 5.21 12.73
CA LEU A 28 11.03 4.35 11.91
C LEU A 28 10.46 2.94 11.70
N THR A 29 9.88 2.35 12.74
CA THR A 29 9.37 0.97 12.70
C THR A 29 7.89 0.89 12.33
N GLY A 30 7.21 2.03 12.27
CA GLY A 30 5.78 2.11 11.94
C GLY A 30 4.90 1.37 12.95
N GLY A 31 5.22 1.48 14.24
CA GLY A 31 4.36 0.94 15.31
C GLY A 31 4.23 -0.59 15.38
N LYS A 32 5.00 -1.36 14.59
CA LYS A 32 4.88 -2.84 14.50
C LYS A 32 5.09 -3.59 15.83
N GLN A 33 5.72 -2.95 16.82
CA GLN A 33 6.00 -3.54 18.14
C GLN A 33 5.05 -3.06 19.24
N GLN A 34 3.93 -2.41 18.89
CA GLN A 34 2.97 -1.98 19.91
C GLN A 34 2.28 -3.17 20.56
N ASN A 35 2.19 -3.11 21.89
CA ASN A 35 1.41 -4.05 22.69
C ASN A 35 -0.04 -4.11 22.15
N THR A 36 -0.63 -5.30 22.09
CA THR A 36 -2.01 -5.52 21.59
C THR A 36 -3.03 -4.62 22.28
N VAL A 37 -2.81 -4.28 23.55
CA VAL A 37 -3.63 -3.33 24.31
C VAL A 37 -3.54 -1.92 23.74
N ILE A 38 -2.34 -1.43 23.41
CA ILE A 38 -2.14 -0.09 22.83
C ILE A 38 -2.81 -0.02 21.46
N ARG A 39 -2.68 -1.07 20.66
CA ARG A 39 -3.37 -1.16 19.37
C ARG A 39 -4.89 -1.12 19.52
N ALA A 40 -5.46 -1.86 20.48
CA ALA A 40 -6.90 -1.82 20.75
C ALA A 40 -7.37 -0.43 21.23
N ILE A 41 -6.56 0.29 22.01
CA ILE A 41 -6.84 1.66 22.42
C ILE A 41 -6.76 2.63 21.23
N CYS A 42 -5.76 2.47 20.35
CA CYS A 42 -5.65 3.27 19.14
C CYS A 42 -6.84 3.03 18.20
N GLU A 43 -7.25 1.78 18.01
CA GLU A 43 -8.42 1.40 17.21
C GLU A 43 -9.72 1.96 17.81
N SER A 44 -9.92 1.85 19.14
CA SER A 44 -11.10 2.41 19.81
C SER A 44 -11.15 3.94 19.78
N SER A 45 -9.98 4.59 19.79
CA SER A 45 -9.83 6.05 19.72
C SER A 45 -9.78 6.59 18.29
N ARG A 46 -9.94 5.74 17.25
CA ARG A 46 -9.78 6.07 15.82
C ARG A 46 -8.43 6.74 15.51
N LEU A 47 -7.39 6.44 16.29
CA LEU A 47 -6.05 6.94 16.06
C LEU A 47 -5.44 6.17 14.88
N GLN A 48 -5.32 6.87 13.76
CA GLN A 48 -4.71 6.34 12.55
C GLN A 48 -3.20 6.55 12.58
N GLN A 49 -2.46 5.53 12.16
CA GLN A 49 -1.03 5.66 11.95
C GLN A 49 -0.76 6.51 10.70
N SER A 50 0.19 7.45 10.81
CA SER A 50 0.71 8.21 9.67
C SER A 50 1.94 7.54 9.09
N ASN A 51 2.09 7.63 7.77
CA ASN A 51 3.28 7.28 7.03
C ASN A 51 4.02 8.56 6.60
N LEU A 52 5.34 8.43 6.41
CA LEU A 52 6.15 9.48 5.81
C LEU A 52 6.11 9.33 4.30
N TRP A 53 5.77 10.43 3.63
CA TRP A 53 5.70 10.49 2.18
C TRP A 53 6.44 11.70 1.63
N GLN A 54 6.70 11.66 0.33
CA GLN A 54 7.25 12.77 -0.42
C GLN A 54 6.31 13.13 -1.57
N ILE A 55 5.91 14.39 -1.65
CA ILE A 55 5.02 14.90 -2.71
C ILE A 55 5.68 16.07 -3.45
N PRO A 56 5.40 16.28 -4.74
CA PRO A 56 5.73 17.55 -5.40
C PRO A 56 4.97 18.72 -4.74
N VAL A 57 5.54 19.92 -4.79
CA VAL A 57 4.79 21.13 -4.41
C VAL A 57 3.64 21.31 -5.42
N PRO A 58 2.39 21.54 -4.97
CA PRO A 58 1.28 21.80 -5.90
C PRO A 58 1.51 23.09 -6.69
N GLU A 59 1.06 23.11 -7.95
CA GLU A 59 1.34 24.22 -8.90
C GLU A 59 0.85 25.58 -8.40
N ASP A 60 -0.26 25.61 -7.67
CA ASP A 60 -0.83 26.81 -7.06
C ASP A 60 0.10 27.50 -6.04
N PHE A 61 1.12 26.78 -5.55
CA PHE A 61 2.05 27.26 -4.52
C PHE A 61 3.46 27.51 -5.07
N PHE A 62 3.64 27.54 -6.39
CA PHE A 62 4.91 27.96 -6.98
C PHE A 62 5.15 29.45 -6.73
N ASN A 63 6.35 29.80 -6.25
CA ASN A 63 6.75 31.13 -5.81
C ASN A 63 6.02 31.70 -4.58
N GLU A 64 5.07 30.96 -4.02
CA GLU A 64 4.46 31.24 -2.73
C GLU A 64 5.38 30.82 -1.57
N THR A 65 4.95 31.12 -0.35
CA THR A 65 5.72 30.84 0.86
C THR A 65 5.40 29.47 1.46
N PHE A 66 6.39 28.86 2.11
CA PHE A 66 6.20 27.60 2.83
C PHE A 66 5.10 27.68 3.89
N GLY A 67 4.92 28.84 4.53
CA GLY A 67 3.84 29.05 5.50
C GLY A 67 2.44 28.87 4.89
N GLN A 68 2.20 29.41 3.70
CA GLN A 68 0.92 29.25 3.00
C GLN A 68 0.68 27.80 2.58
N LEU A 69 1.73 27.12 2.08
CA LEU A 69 1.66 25.70 1.77
C LEU A 69 1.39 24.86 3.03
N PHE A 70 2.06 25.18 4.13
CA PHE A 70 1.87 24.51 5.42
C PHE A 70 0.41 24.61 5.87
N GLU A 71 -0.16 25.82 5.84
CA GLU A 71 -1.53 26.07 6.24
C GLU A 71 -2.53 25.31 5.34
N TYR A 72 -2.31 25.33 4.02
CA TYR A 72 -3.13 24.58 3.08
C TYR A 72 -3.09 23.07 3.32
N LEU A 73 -1.91 22.48 3.43
CA LEU A 73 -1.72 21.04 3.62
C LEU A 73 -2.28 20.59 4.98
N ALA A 74 -1.99 21.33 6.05
CA ALA A 74 -2.41 20.98 7.40
C ALA A 74 -3.93 21.13 7.59
N LEU A 75 -4.51 22.26 7.17
CA LEU A 75 -5.92 22.56 7.45
C LEU A 75 -6.88 21.94 6.42
N LYS A 76 -6.52 21.90 5.14
CA LYS A 76 -7.45 21.44 4.08
C LYS A 76 -7.26 19.99 3.70
N ARG A 77 -6.04 19.44 3.85
CA ARG A 77 -5.70 18.09 3.39
C ARG A 77 -5.32 17.13 4.51
N ASN A 78 -5.24 17.58 5.77
CA ASN A 78 -4.79 16.79 6.92
C ASN A 78 -3.38 16.19 6.73
N LEU A 79 -2.49 16.93 6.05
CA LEU A 79 -1.11 16.55 5.78
C LEU A 79 -0.19 17.45 6.60
N ILE A 80 0.76 16.87 7.34
CA ILE A 80 1.71 17.65 8.14
C ILE A 80 3.05 17.72 7.40
N PRO A 81 3.41 18.85 6.76
CA PRO A 81 4.71 18.99 6.12
C PRO A 81 5.83 19.19 7.15
N LEU A 82 6.89 18.40 7.01
CA LEU A 82 8.07 18.39 7.88
C LEU A 82 9.23 19.23 7.33
N GLY A 83 9.35 19.30 6.01
CA GLY A 83 10.46 19.97 5.36
C GLY A 83 10.44 19.80 3.85
N LEU A 84 11.40 20.45 3.20
CA LEU A 84 11.54 20.47 1.75
C LEU A 84 12.73 19.60 1.33
N TYR A 85 12.58 18.92 0.21
CA TYR A 85 13.66 18.33 -0.54
C TYR A 85 13.86 19.17 -1.79
N ARG A 86 14.87 20.03 -1.75
CA ARG A 86 15.19 20.94 -2.83
C ARG A 86 16.02 20.21 -3.87
N LEU A 87 15.51 20.07 -5.10
CA LEU A 87 16.30 19.55 -6.21
C LEU A 87 17.30 20.61 -6.72
N PRO A 88 18.31 20.23 -7.52
CA PRO A 88 19.26 21.18 -8.09
C PRO A 88 18.57 22.28 -8.90
N ASN A 89 19.10 23.50 -8.78
CA ASN A 89 18.63 24.73 -9.42
C ASN A 89 17.22 25.18 -8.96
N ALA A 90 16.83 24.90 -7.72
CA ALA A 90 15.64 25.47 -7.12
C ALA A 90 15.87 26.96 -6.76
N MET A 91 16.94 27.26 -6.03
CA MET A 91 17.28 28.61 -5.53
C MET A 91 18.79 28.88 -5.63
N ASP A 92 19.43 28.47 -6.73
CA ASP A 92 20.90 28.51 -6.97
C ASP A 92 21.72 27.37 -6.33
N ASN A 93 21.07 26.31 -5.86
CA ASN A 93 21.76 25.13 -5.34
C ASN A 93 22.22 24.19 -6.48
N THR A 94 23.48 23.76 -6.44
CA THR A 94 24.03 22.81 -7.44
C THR A 94 23.69 21.35 -7.16
N LYS A 95 23.37 21.02 -5.90
CA LYS A 95 23.04 19.66 -5.45
C LYS A 95 21.72 19.64 -4.70
N ALA A 96 21.05 18.49 -4.73
CA ALA A 96 19.83 18.29 -3.96
C ALA A 96 20.15 18.27 -2.47
N TYR A 97 19.28 18.84 -1.65
CA TYR A 97 19.44 18.82 -0.19
C TYR A 97 18.09 18.83 0.53
N THR A 98 18.09 18.32 1.76
CA THR A 98 16.92 18.38 2.65
C THR A 98 17.00 19.64 3.50
N PHE A 99 15.93 20.43 3.45
CA PHE A 99 15.73 21.61 4.27
C PHE A 99 14.62 21.32 5.28
N THR A 100 14.99 20.89 6.48
CA THR A 100 14.06 20.55 7.56
C THR A 100 13.57 21.80 8.29
N ASN A 101 12.28 21.86 8.62
CA ASN A 101 11.65 22.99 9.30
C ASN A 101 12.00 24.37 8.68
N PRO A 102 11.75 24.57 7.38
CA PRO A 102 12.03 25.85 6.73
C PRO A 102 11.16 26.97 7.35
N PRO A 103 11.69 28.20 7.46
CA PRO A 103 10.92 29.32 8.01
C PRO A 103 9.74 29.67 7.12
N LYS A 104 8.69 30.27 7.72
CA LYS A 104 7.40 30.50 7.06
C LYS A 104 7.47 31.31 5.76
N ASP A 105 8.46 32.19 5.63
CA ASP A 105 8.73 33.10 4.52
C ASP A 105 9.58 32.45 3.40
N THR A 106 9.96 31.18 3.57
CA THR A 106 10.73 30.43 2.56
C THR A 106 9.95 30.32 1.26
N ARG A 107 10.51 30.86 0.17
CA ARG A 107 9.92 30.71 -1.17
C ARG A 107 10.02 29.28 -1.67
N LEU A 108 8.94 28.83 -2.28
CA LEU A 108 8.79 27.52 -2.90
C LEU A 108 9.00 27.60 -4.40
N THR A 109 9.52 26.53 -4.97
CA THR A 109 9.76 26.41 -6.41
C THR A 109 9.18 25.11 -6.95
N HIS A 110 8.96 25.04 -8.27
CA HIS A 110 8.48 23.84 -8.94
C HIS A 110 9.42 22.62 -8.81
N ARG A 111 10.68 22.86 -8.42
CA ARG A 111 11.69 21.82 -8.20
C ARG A 111 11.73 21.32 -6.76
N ASP A 112 10.94 21.92 -5.87
CA ASP A 112 10.86 21.47 -4.49
C ASP A 112 9.90 20.29 -4.39
N LYS A 113 10.31 19.28 -3.60
CA LYS A 113 9.41 18.26 -3.08
C LYS A 113 9.24 18.47 -1.57
N VAL A 114 8.14 18.01 -1.00
CA VAL A 114 7.78 18.22 0.41
C VAL A 114 7.69 16.87 1.09
N PHE A 115 8.33 16.74 2.26
CA PHE A 115 8.13 15.60 3.14
C PHE A 115 6.88 15.83 3.98
N VAL A 116 5.90 14.93 3.89
CA VAL A 116 4.62 15.05 4.59
C VAL A 116 4.33 13.79 5.42
N LEU A 117 3.75 13.98 6.61
CA LEU A 117 3.14 12.90 7.38
C LEU A 117 1.65 12.84 7.05
N ALA A 118 1.18 11.65 6.66
CA ALA A 118 -0.18 11.41 6.22
C ALA A 118 -0.59 9.96 6.47
N HIS A 119 -1.85 9.71 6.81
CA HIS A 119 -2.37 8.34 6.79
C HIS A 119 -2.38 7.80 5.35
N GLU A 120 -3.03 8.55 4.45
CA GLU A 120 -3.12 8.29 3.02
C GLU A 120 -2.87 9.59 2.25
N ILE A 121 -2.28 9.49 1.05
CA ILE A 121 -2.11 10.65 0.17
C ILE A 121 -3.22 10.66 -0.90
N PRO A 122 -3.91 11.80 -1.08
CA PRO A 122 -4.79 12.03 -2.21
C PRO A 122 -4.08 11.86 -3.58
N ASN A 123 -4.68 11.10 -4.50
CA ASN A 123 -4.08 10.77 -5.80
C ASN A 123 -3.70 11.99 -6.65
N ASP A 124 -4.38 13.12 -6.48
CA ASP A 124 -4.08 14.37 -7.17
C ASP A 124 -2.70 14.92 -6.81
N LEU A 125 -2.20 14.63 -5.60
CA LEU A 125 -0.88 15.06 -5.12
C LEU A 125 0.24 14.07 -5.48
N LEU A 126 -0.08 12.93 -6.08
CA LEU A 126 0.88 11.90 -6.51
C LEU A 126 1.29 12.04 -7.98
N THR A 127 0.88 13.11 -8.67
CA THR A 127 1.28 13.36 -10.05
C THR A 127 2.76 13.76 -10.13
N ASP A 128 3.62 12.76 -10.11
CA ASP A 128 4.86 12.85 -10.88
C ASP A 128 4.42 12.96 -12.36
N ASN A 129 4.71 14.11 -12.97
CA ASN A 129 4.79 14.22 -14.43
C ASN A 129 5.88 13.27 -14.95
N PHE A 130 5.62 11.96 -14.94
CA PHE A 130 6.27 11.02 -15.86
C PHE A 130 5.64 11.21 -17.25
N LYS A 131 5.71 12.43 -17.79
CA LYS A 131 5.77 12.57 -19.24
C LYS A 131 7.21 12.22 -19.58
N THR A 132 7.47 10.93 -19.80
CA THR A 132 8.60 10.54 -20.62
C THR A 132 8.36 11.21 -21.97
N ASP A 133 9.20 12.19 -22.32
CA ASP A 133 9.29 12.74 -23.68
C ASP A 133 9.89 11.69 -24.64
N ASP A 134 9.32 10.48 -24.65
CA ASP A 134 9.66 9.38 -25.54
C ASP A 134 8.35 8.84 -26.14
N GLU A 135 7.86 9.57 -27.14
CA GLU A 135 7.05 9.03 -28.24
C GLU A 135 7.92 8.02 -29.01
N ASP A 136 8.15 6.83 -28.44
CA ASP A 136 8.70 5.69 -29.15
C ASP A 136 7.70 4.53 -29.11
N VAL A 137 7.00 4.44 -30.23
CA VAL A 137 6.10 3.38 -30.69
C VAL A 137 6.55 1.98 -30.22
N ILE A 138 5.91 1.42 -29.19
CA ILE A 138 5.99 -0.02 -28.90
C ILE A 138 5.18 -0.76 -29.99
N LYS A 139 5.83 -1.07 -31.11
CA LYS A 139 5.38 -2.11 -32.04
C LYS A 139 5.52 -3.45 -31.31
N ILE A 140 4.38 -4.04 -30.94
CA ILE A 140 4.32 -5.43 -30.44
C ILE A 140 4.99 -6.34 -31.50
N PRO A 141 6.01 -7.14 -31.12
CA PRO A 141 6.58 -8.13 -32.02
C PRO A 141 5.51 -9.14 -32.46
N LYS A 142 5.49 -9.45 -33.77
CA LYS A 142 4.50 -10.33 -34.42
C LYS A 142 4.49 -11.84 -34.04
N PRO A 143 5.27 -12.43 -33.11
CA PRO A 143 5.07 -13.85 -32.78
C PRO A 143 3.87 -14.14 -31.88
N ILE A 144 3.33 -13.17 -31.13
CA ILE A 144 2.32 -13.43 -30.09
C ILE A 144 0.88 -13.47 -30.65
N GLN A 145 0.62 -12.85 -31.80
CA GLN A 145 -0.71 -12.82 -32.41
C GLN A 145 -1.21 -14.22 -32.85
N LYS A 146 -0.31 -15.17 -33.15
CA LYS A 146 -0.68 -16.50 -33.65
C LYS A 146 -1.17 -17.49 -32.58
N ILE A 147 -1.11 -17.14 -31.29
CA ILE A 147 -1.61 -18.01 -30.21
C ILE A 147 -3.09 -17.73 -29.90
N ILE A 148 -3.61 -16.56 -30.29
CA ILE A 148 -4.98 -16.11 -29.97
C ILE A 148 -6.04 -16.67 -30.96
N ASP A 149 -5.64 -17.21 -32.12
CA ASP A 149 -6.57 -17.67 -33.17
C ASP A 149 -6.94 -19.16 -33.11
N LYS A 150 -6.72 -19.86 -31.99
CA LYS A 150 -7.29 -21.21 -31.80
C LYS A 150 -8.76 -21.11 -31.35
N PRO A 151 -9.71 -21.81 -32.00
CA PRO A 151 -11.12 -21.76 -31.63
C PRO A 151 -11.31 -22.50 -30.30
N GLY A 152 -11.58 -21.74 -29.23
CA GLY A 152 -11.84 -22.27 -27.88
C GLY A 152 -11.73 -21.24 -26.74
N ILE A 153 -11.15 -20.05 -26.97
CA ILE A 153 -10.92 -19.04 -25.91
C ILE A 153 -11.73 -17.74 -26.14
N LYS A 154 -12.70 -17.74 -27.07
CA LYS A 154 -13.50 -16.54 -27.38
C LYS A 154 -14.74 -16.31 -26.48
N SER A 155 -15.05 -17.20 -25.54
CA SER A 155 -16.27 -17.06 -24.70
C SER A 155 -16.04 -16.56 -23.27
N ILE A 156 -14.84 -16.08 -22.93
CA ILE A 156 -14.52 -15.63 -21.56
C ILE A 156 -14.53 -14.10 -21.42
N PHE A 157 -14.61 -13.34 -22.53
CA PHE A 157 -14.36 -11.90 -22.51
C PHE A 157 -15.50 -10.98 -22.98
N ASP A 158 -16.69 -11.51 -23.23
CA ASP A 158 -17.86 -10.68 -23.53
C ASP A 158 -19.00 -11.02 -22.57
N ASP A 159 -18.96 -10.47 -21.35
CA ASP A 159 -20.07 -9.68 -20.83
C ASP A 159 -19.71 -8.95 -19.52
N LYS A 160 -20.28 -7.76 -19.39
CA LYS A 160 -19.81 -6.63 -18.57
C LYS A 160 -20.23 -6.66 -17.08
N LYS A 161 -19.45 -5.87 -16.32
CA LYS A 161 -19.68 -5.22 -15.01
C LYS A 161 -19.50 -6.11 -13.78
N ILE A 162 -18.47 -5.80 -12.96
CA ILE A 162 -18.50 -5.70 -11.49
C ILE A 162 -17.16 -5.08 -11.00
N ASP A 163 -17.30 -4.31 -9.93
CA ASP A 163 -16.40 -3.44 -9.18
C ASP A 163 -14.88 -3.69 -9.19
N SER A 164 -14.16 -2.60 -9.44
CA SER A 164 -12.72 -2.46 -9.23
C SER A 164 -12.43 -2.03 -7.79
N SER A 165 -12.43 -2.98 -6.86
CA SER A 165 -11.69 -2.87 -5.61
C SER A 165 -11.00 -4.20 -5.37
N HIS A 166 -9.68 -4.14 -5.17
CA HIS A 166 -8.78 -5.28 -4.92
C HIS A 166 -8.29 -6.02 -6.15
N ARG A 167 -7.43 -5.36 -6.94
CA ARG A 167 -6.35 -6.04 -7.67
C ARG A 167 -5.25 -5.04 -7.97
N LYS A 168 -4.12 -5.14 -7.26
CA LYS A 168 -2.76 -5.19 -7.82
C LYS A 168 -1.71 -4.98 -6.71
N THR A 169 -1.17 -6.10 -6.23
CA THR A 169 0.20 -6.16 -5.73
C THR A 169 0.96 -7.10 -6.68
N TYR A 170 2.18 -6.69 -7.04
CA TYR A 170 3.21 -7.41 -7.79
C TYR A 170 3.07 -7.46 -9.33
N GLN A 171 3.49 -6.37 -9.97
CA GLN A 171 4.32 -6.45 -11.18
C GLN A 171 5.64 -5.76 -10.86
N ASN A 172 6.69 -6.55 -10.60
CA ASN A 172 8.08 -6.27 -10.97
C ASN A 172 8.98 -7.37 -10.40
N GLN A 173 9.29 -8.37 -11.22
CA GLN A 173 10.59 -9.04 -11.31
C GLN A 173 10.50 -10.11 -12.42
N ILE A 174 10.65 -9.68 -13.67
CA ILE A 174 11.15 -10.55 -14.73
C ILE A 174 12.64 -10.21 -14.86
N LYS A 175 13.52 -11.12 -14.40
CA LYS A 175 14.87 -11.24 -14.95
C LYS A 175 14.98 -12.64 -15.59
N PRO A 176 15.55 -12.74 -16.80
CA PRO A 176 15.57 -13.97 -17.58
C PRO A 176 16.59 -14.97 -17.04
N LYS A 177 16.19 -16.25 -17.03
CA LYS A 177 17.10 -17.41 -16.97
C LYS A 177 17.91 -17.46 -18.26
N THR A 178 19.24 -17.28 -18.21
CA THR A 178 20.24 -18.09 -18.93
C THR A 178 21.62 -17.80 -18.31
N GLU A 179 22.51 -18.79 -18.36
CA GLU A 179 23.94 -18.78 -17.96
C GLU A 179 24.27 -19.17 -16.51
N LEU A 180 24.15 -20.48 -16.31
CA LEU A 180 24.84 -21.26 -15.30
C LEU A 180 26.06 -21.89 -16.00
N GLN A 181 27.20 -21.19 -16.04
CA GLN A 181 28.58 -21.72 -16.19
C GLN A 181 29.56 -20.61 -16.57
N GLN A 182 30.17 -19.99 -15.56
CA GLN A 182 31.62 -19.72 -15.47
C GLN A 182 31.87 -18.83 -14.25
N GLN A 183 33.04 -19.01 -13.64
CA GLN A 183 33.56 -18.31 -12.44
C GLN A 183 33.27 -19.00 -11.10
N LEU A 184 33.75 -20.25 -10.99
CA LEU A 184 34.63 -20.59 -9.88
C LEU A 184 35.90 -19.73 -9.97
N GLU A 185 36.47 -19.40 -8.80
CA GLU A 185 37.76 -18.72 -8.57
C GLU A 185 37.71 -17.18 -8.46
N THR A 186 37.37 -16.68 -7.26
CA THR A 186 38.32 -15.93 -6.40
C THR A 186 37.62 -15.41 -5.14
N GLY A 187 38.29 -15.52 -3.97
CA GLY A 187 38.08 -14.60 -2.85
C GLY A 187 37.04 -14.97 -1.79
N LYS A 188 37.49 -15.70 -0.77
CA LYS A 188 36.83 -15.91 0.52
C LYS A 188 36.39 -14.58 1.16
N SER A 189 35.10 -14.40 1.43
CA SER A 189 34.49 -13.69 2.58
C SER A 189 33.04 -13.30 2.25
N LYS A 190 32.05 -14.17 2.49
CA LYS A 190 30.61 -13.80 2.48
C LYS A 190 29.63 -14.86 3.03
N ALA A 191 30.05 -15.70 3.97
CA ALA A 191 29.20 -16.79 4.49
C ALA A 191 28.26 -16.39 5.65
N ASN A 192 27.95 -15.10 5.84
CA ASN A 192 27.10 -14.64 6.95
C ASN A 192 25.92 -13.74 6.55
N LEU A 193 25.63 -13.59 5.25
CA LEU A 193 24.56 -12.69 4.78
C LEU A 193 23.33 -13.39 4.15
N ASP A 194 23.32 -14.72 4.06
CA ASP A 194 22.24 -15.46 3.37
C ASP A 194 21.35 -16.30 4.31
N LEU A 195 21.65 -16.37 5.62
CA LEU A 195 20.81 -17.14 6.56
C LEU A 195 19.50 -16.42 6.93
N GLU A 196 19.51 -15.09 7.04
CA GLU A 196 18.30 -14.31 7.36
C GLU A 196 17.31 -14.23 6.19
N ASN A 197 17.80 -14.30 4.94
CA ASN A 197 16.97 -14.34 3.74
C ASN A 197 16.22 -15.67 3.58
N LEU A 198 16.80 -16.79 4.02
CA LEU A 198 16.09 -18.08 4.07
C LEU A 198 15.05 -18.12 5.19
N ASN A 199 15.36 -17.56 6.37
CA ASN A 199 14.42 -17.53 7.50
C ASN A 199 13.20 -16.62 7.24
N SER A 200 13.40 -15.49 6.57
CA SER A 200 12.29 -14.59 6.19
C SER A 200 11.41 -15.19 5.09
N ALA A 201 11.98 -15.91 4.11
CA ALA A 201 11.22 -16.67 3.13
C ALA A 201 10.38 -17.79 3.79
N SER A 202 10.94 -18.48 4.79
CA SER A 202 10.24 -19.51 5.56
C SER A 202 9.06 -18.94 6.37
N ALA A 203 9.26 -17.82 7.06
CA ALA A 203 8.19 -17.15 7.80
C ALA A 203 7.07 -16.66 6.86
N THR A 204 7.43 -16.15 5.67
CA THR A 204 6.46 -15.71 4.67
C THR A 204 5.62 -16.89 4.15
N TYR A 205 6.22 -18.05 3.94
CA TYR A 205 5.51 -19.26 3.52
C TYR A 205 4.50 -19.74 4.57
N LEU A 206 4.88 -19.76 5.84
CA LEU A 206 3.99 -20.15 6.95
C LEU A 206 2.79 -19.21 7.08
N ILE A 207 3.00 -17.91 6.91
CA ILE A 207 1.90 -16.92 6.88
C ILE A 207 0.98 -17.20 5.69
N LEU A 208 1.54 -17.49 4.51
CA LEU A 208 0.74 -17.79 3.31
C LEU A 208 -0.11 -19.06 3.49
N GLU A 209 0.45 -20.10 4.12
CA GLU A 209 -0.26 -21.34 4.42
C GLU A 209 -1.41 -21.10 5.41
N GLN A 210 -1.18 -20.28 6.45
CA GLN A 210 -2.21 -19.90 7.40
C GLN A 210 -3.35 -19.10 6.74
N VAL A 211 -3.01 -18.16 5.84
CA VAL A 211 -4.00 -17.40 5.07
C VAL A 211 -4.81 -18.32 4.17
N ASN A 212 -4.18 -19.25 3.46
CA ASN A 212 -4.89 -20.22 2.62
C ASN A 212 -5.83 -21.11 3.43
N LYS A 213 -5.41 -21.53 4.63
CA LYS A 213 -6.26 -22.27 5.56
C LYS A 213 -7.48 -21.46 6.01
N GLN A 214 -7.31 -20.16 6.25
CA GLN A 214 -8.42 -19.26 6.60
C GLN A 214 -9.37 -19.07 5.41
N ILE A 215 -8.84 -18.90 4.20
CA ILE A 215 -9.65 -18.81 2.98
C ILE A 215 -10.51 -20.07 2.80
N GLY A 216 -9.95 -21.26 3.04
CA GLY A 216 -10.72 -22.52 3.00
C GLY A 216 -11.89 -22.53 3.99
N LYS A 217 -11.65 -22.11 5.25
CA LYS A 217 -12.72 -22.01 6.26
C LYS A 217 -13.82 -21.05 5.85
N ILE A 218 -13.46 -19.90 5.29
CA ILE A 218 -14.43 -18.90 4.81
C ILE A 218 -15.25 -19.46 3.65
N GLN A 219 -14.65 -20.23 2.75
CA GLN A 219 -15.36 -20.89 1.66
C GLN A 219 -16.35 -21.93 2.19
N ASP A 220 -15.95 -22.75 3.16
CA ASP A 220 -16.83 -23.72 3.82
C ASP A 220 -18.02 -23.04 4.51
N GLU A 221 -17.78 -21.92 5.21
CA GLU A 221 -18.84 -21.11 5.85
C GLU A 221 -19.79 -20.51 4.82
N MET A 222 -19.28 -20.02 3.68
CA MET A 222 -20.10 -19.50 2.59
C MET A 222 -21.00 -20.58 1.97
N ASP A 223 -20.48 -21.80 1.81
CA ASP A 223 -21.27 -22.89 1.23
C ASP A 223 -22.35 -23.40 2.19
N GLN A 224 -22.06 -23.46 3.49
CA GLN A 224 -23.08 -23.73 4.52
C GLN A 224 -24.18 -22.65 4.54
N LEU A 225 -23.81 -21.38 4.40
CA LEU A 225 -24.78 -20.29 4.37
C LEU A 225 -25.69 -20.37 3.15
N LYS A 226 -25.15 -20.70 1.96
CA LYS A 226 -25.95 -20.92 0.75
C LYS A 226 -26.94 -22.08 0.95
N GLU A 227 -26.48 -23.21 1.50
CA GLU A 227 -27.35 -24.36 1.75
C GLU A 227 -28.50 -24.01 2.72
N ASN A 228 -28.24 -23.19 3.73
CA ASN A 228 -29.26 -22.71 4.66
C ASN A 228 -30.26 -21.78 4.00
N ILE A 229 -29.81 -20.87 3.12
CA ILE A 229 -30.69 -19.97 2.36
C ILE A 229 -31.60 -20.79 1.43
N ASP A 230 -31.06 -21.79 0.72
CA ASP A 230 -31.84 -22.63 -0.18
C ASP A 230 -32.92 -23.42 0.58
N LYS A 231 -32.58 -23.98 1.74
CA LYS A 231 -33.56 -24.66 2.62
C LYS A 231 -34.68 -23.72 3.09
N GLN A 232 -34.33 -22.48 3.46
CA GLN A 232 -35.33 -21.48 3.88
C GLN A 232 -36.24 -21.08 2.72
N ASN A 233 -35.71 -20.91 1.52
CA ASN A 233 -36.49 -20.60 0.33
C ASN A 233 -37.49 -21.72 0.00
N ASP A 234 -37.07 -22.98 0.09
CA ASP A 234 -37.95 -24.13 -0.10
C ASP A 234 -39.07 -24.18 0.95
N GLU A 235 -38.74 -23.90 2.22
CA GLU A 235 -39.74 -23.85 3.30
C GLU A 235 -40.79 -22.75 3.08
N ILE A 236 -40.34 -21.56 2.66
CA ILE A 236 -41.23 -20.44 2.31
C ILE A 236 -42.14 -20.84 1.15
N LEU A 237 -41.59 -21.46 0.09
CA LEU A 237 -42.35 -21.89 -1.07
C LEU A 237 -43.45 -22.89 -0.69
N GLN A 238 -43.15 -23.85 0.19
CA GLN A 238 -44.13 -24.82 0.69
C GLN A 238 -45.22 -24.16 1.55
N LYS A 239 -44.86 -23.21 2.41
CA LYS A 239 -45.84 -22.46 3.22
C LYS A 239 -46.80 -21.67 2.33
N VAL A 240 -46.28 -20.94 1.33
CA VAL A 240 -47.10 -20.19 0.36
C VAL A 240 -48.03 -21.12 -0.41
N LYS A 241 -47.52 -22.24 -0.91
CA LYS A 241 -48.32 -23.23 -1.64
C LYS A 241 -49.44 -23.84 -0.79
N THR A 242 -49.17 -24.06 0.49
CA THR A 242 -50.17 -24.61 1.44
C THR A 242 -51.24 -23.58 1.77
N ALA A 243 -50.86 -22.32 2.02
CA ALA A 243 -51.79 -21.23 2.27
C ALA A 243 -52.73 -21.00 1.08
N LEU A 244 -52.19 -20.95 -0.15
CA LEU A 244 -53.00 -20.80 -1.37
C LEU A 244 -54.02 -21.95 -1.55
N ARG A 245 -53.62 -23.18 -1.22
CA ARG A 245 -54.55 -24.34 -1.28
C ARG A 245 -55.68 -24.22 -0.26
N GLN A 246 -55.38 -23.71 0.95
CA GLN A 246 -56.39 -23.49 1.99
C GLN A 246 -57.37 -22.38 1.58
N GLU A 247 -56.89 -21.27 1.04
CA GLU A 247 -57.75 -20.18 0.54
C GLU A 247 -58.66 -20.66 -0.61
N LEU A 248 -58.10 -21.37 -1.59
CA LEU A 248 -58.90 -21.94 -2.70
C LEU A 248 -59.98 -22.90 -2.19
N ALA A 249 -59.65 -23.76 -1.22
CA ALA A 249 -60.63 -24.68 -0.63
C ALA A 249 -61.76 -23.93 0.10
N THR A 250 -61.44 -22.85 0.83
CA THR A 250 -62.48 -22.04 1.48
C THR A 250 -63.40 -21.35 0.48
N LEU A 251 -62.88 -20.84 -0.64
CA LEU A 251 -63.70 -20.21 -1.68
C LEU A 251 -64.69 -21.19 -2.33
N THR A 252 -64.26 -22.42 -2.61
CA THR A 252 -65.15 -23.45 -3.20
C THR A 252 -66.30 -23.87 -2.28
N GLN A 253 -66.19 -23.66 -0.97
CA GLN A 253 -67.26 -23.96 -0.01
C GLN A 253 -68.35 -22.88 0.02
N TYR A 254 -68.06 -21.66 -0.42
CA TYR A 254 -69.05 -20.55 -0.48
C TYR A 254 -69.89 -20.56 -1.76
N GLU A 255 -69.51 -21.32 -2.79
CA GLU A 255 -70.24 -21.41 -4.07
C GLU A 255 -71.32 -22.51 -4.12
N ASN A 256 -71.51 -23.30 -3.05
CA ASN A 256 -72.59 -24.28 -2.91
C ASN A 256 -73.58 -23.87 -1.83
#